data_AF-A0AAD8VH44-F1
#
_entry.id   AF-A0AAD8VH44-F1
#
_cell.length_a   1.000
_cell.length_b   1.000
_cell.length_c   1.000
_cell.angle_alpha   90.00
_cell.angle_beta   90.00
_cell.angle_gamma   90.00
#
_symmetry.space_group_name_H-M   'P 1'
#
loop_
_entity.id
_entity.type
_entity.pdbx_description
1 polymer ?
#
loop_
_entity_poly.entity_id
_entity_poly.type
_entity_poly.pdbx_seq_one_letter_code
_entity_poly.pdbx_strand_id
1 'polypeptide(L)'
;MSVVSFFAAMRRLLALTVLFLALYGCATEGEADEGSAAAAPGEAEAEEAPMEEKEKRALYAAIESFVRKGWNGSGLFPDPCGQTPIQGVSCDLFNGLWYPTVMSIGPVLDNSLQCALDAKFSPQLFDLRRLKSLSFYACFPATNPTPKVNGGSNVFRTTRLIPTSSSTNVRTHKR
;
A
#
# COMPACT_ATOMS: atom_id res chain seq x y z
N MET A 1 60.34 28.54 11.44
CA MET A 1 59.07 27.92 11.04
C MET A 1 58.86 28.25 9.57
N SER A 2 59.12 27.27 8.70
CA SER A 2 59.40 27.52 7.28
C SER A 2 58.15 27.84 6.46
N VAL A 3 58.30 28.77 5.50
CA VAL A 3 57.27 29.24 4.57
C VAL A 3 56.53 28.09 3.86
N VAL A 4 57.20 26.95 3.69
CA VAL A 4 56.67 25.70 3.13
C VAL A 4 55.48 25.12 3.92
N SER A 5 55.49 25.21 5.25
CA SER A 5 54.39 24.73 6.10
C SER A 5 53.15 25.62 6.00
N PHE A 6 53.33 26.91 5.78
CA PHE A 6 52.24 27.86 5.54
C PHE A 6 51.55 27.59 4.20
N PHE A 7 52.32 27.34 3.13
CA PHE A 7 51.74 26.98 1.83
C PHE A 7 51.00 25.65 1.85
N ALA A 8 51.49 24.66 2.61
CA ALA A 8 50.80 23.38 2.78
C ALA A 8 49.50 23.52 3.58
N ALA A 9 49.49 24.34 4.63
CA ALA A 9 48.29 24.62 5.43
C ALA A 9 47.25 25.42 4.62
N MET A 10 47.69 26.40 3.83
CA MET A 10 46.81 27.22 2.99
C MET A 10 46.19 26.41 1.83
N ARG A 11 46.93 25.46 1.25
CA ARG A 11 46.38 24.52 0.26
C ARG A 11 45.34 23.57 0.85
N ARG A 12 45.52 23.11 2.10
CA ARG A 12 44.53 22.27 2.79
C ARG A 12 43.27 23.06 3.13
N LEU A 13 43.41 24.32 3.53
CA LEU A 13 42.27 25.18 3.83
C LEU A 13 41.46 25.49 2.55
N LEU A 14 42.15 25.80 1.43
CA LEU A 14 41.52 25.98 0.12
C LEU A 14 40.79 24.72 -0.37
N ALA A 15 41.38 23.54 -0.20
CA ALA A 15 40.74 22.28 -0.58
C ALA A 15 39.48 21.99 0.24
N LEU A 16 39.51 22.27 1.56
CA LEU A 16 38.35 22.10 2.43
C LEU A 16 37.24 23.10 2.11
N THR A 17 37.56 24.35 1.76
CA THR A 17 36.55 25.34 1.34
C THR A 17 35.90 24.97 0.01
N VAL A 18 36.64 24.40 -0.94
CA VAL A 18 36.07 23.91 -2.22
C VAL A 18 35.17 22.71 -1.97
N LEU A 19 35.57 21.78 -1.10
CA LEU A 19 34.73 20.64 -0.71
C LEU A 19 33.44 21.10 -0.02
N PHE A 20 33.53 22.11 0.84
CA PHE A 20 32.36 22.67 1.53
C PHE A 20 31.39 23.37 0.56
N LEU A 21 31.92 24.12 -0.42
CA LEU A 21 31.13 24.73 -1.48
C LEU A 21 30.47 23.69 -2.39
N ALA A 22 31.15 22.58 -2.69
CA ALA A 22 30.58 21.47 -3.47
C ALA A 22 29.49 20.70 -2.71
N LEU A 23 29.59 20.59 -1.38
CA LEU A 23 28.61 19.88 -0.55
C LEU A 23 27.38 20.75 -0.21
N TYR A 24 27.51 22.08 -0.19
CA TYR A 24 26.42 23.00 0.17
C TYR A 24 25.83 23.78 -1.01
N GLY A 25 26.44 23.75 -2.20
CA GLY A 25 26.04 24.56 -3.36
C GLY A 25 25.03 23.89 -4.29
N CYS A 26 23.76 23.81 -3.89
CA CYS A 26 22.63 23.68 -4.83
C CYS A 26 21.60 24.77 -4.55
N ALA A 27 21.85 25.99 -5.03
CA ALA A 27 20.83 27.02 -5.20
C ALA A 27 21.29 28.02 -6.28
N THR A 28 20.78 27.80 -7.51
CA THR A 28 20.60 28.75 -8.63
C THR A 28 21.85 29.51 -9.13
N GLU A 29 22.12 29.69 -10.42
CA GLU A 29 21.27 30.32 -11.44
C GLU A 29 21.57 29.72 -12.81
N GLY A 30 20.55 29.66 -13.66
CA GLY A 30 20.71 29.27 -15.06
C GLY A 30 21.29 30.42 -15.85
N GLU A 31 22.37 30.15 -16.57
CA GLU A 31 22.78 30.90 -17.75
C GLU A 31 23.10 29.89 -18.85
N ALA A 32 22.49 30.13 -20.00
CA ALA A 32 22.68 29.36 -21.22
C ALA A 32 24.10 29.57 -21.76
N ASP A 33 24.78 28.49 -22.13
CA ASP A 33 25.63 28.48 -23.33
C ASP A 33 25.93 27.05 -23.79
N GLU A 34 26.25 26.95 -25.07
CA GLU A 34 26.25 25.78 -25.94
C GLU A 34 27.27 24.67 -25.62
N GLY A 35 26.82 23.43 -25.83
CA GLY A 35 27.60 22.36 -26.47
C GLY A 35 28.97 22.00 -25.88
N SER A 36 28.99 20.99 -25.00
CA SER A 36 30.16 20.10 -24.94
C SER A 36 29.80 18.70 -24.48
N ALA A 37 30.12 17.74 -25.34
CA ALA A 37 29.96 16.32 -25.09
C ALA A 37 30.87 15.85 -23.95
N ALA A 38 30.26 15.43 -22.86
CA ALA A 38 30.85 14.49 -21.92
C ALA A 38 29.73 13.60 -21.41
N ALA A 39 29.51 12.47 -22.09
CA ALA A 39 28.68 11.39 -21.57
C ALA A 39 29.36 10.84 -20.31
N ALA A 40 28.99 11.38 -19.15
CA ALA A 40 29.07 10.65 -17.91
C ALA A 40 28.16 9.42 -18.05
N PRO A 41 28.56 8.22 -17.61
CA PRO A 41 27.66 7.09 -17.61
C PRO A 41 26.51 7.46 -16.68
N GLY A 42 25.35 7.71 -17.29
CA GLY A 42 24.12 7.95 -16.57
C GLY A 42 23.95 6.83 -15.55
N GLU A 43 23.72 7.23 -14.31
CA GLU A 43 23.11 6.38 -13.32
C GLU A 43 21.95 5.69 -14.03
N ALA A 44 22.03 4.37 -14.15
CA ALA A 44 20.94 3.59 -14.70
C ALA A 44 19.72 3.99 -13.89
N GLU A 45 18.79 4.71 -14.52
CA GLU A 45 17.45 4.89 -14.02
C GLU A 45 17.03 3.49 -13.59
N ALA A 46 16.92 3.27 -12.27
CA ALA A 46 16.45 2.02 -11.75
C ALA A 46 15.06 1.88 -12.36
N GLU A 47 14.96 1.08 -13.42
CA GLU A 47 13.73 0.82 -14.12
C GLU A 47 12.83 0.15 -13.09
N GLU A 48 12.08 0.98 -12.36
CA GLU A 48 11.28 0.56 -11.24
C GLU A 48 10.27 -0.42 -11.82
N ALA A 49 10.38 -1.69 -11.39
CA ALA A 49 9.62 -2.77 -11.97
C ALA A 49 8.14 -2.37 -12.03
N PRO A 50 7.42 -2.58 -13.13
CA PRO A 50 6.02 -2.19 -13.20
C PRO A 50 5.15 -3.13 -12.37
N MET A 51 4.06 -2.60 -11.83
CA MET A 51 3.01 -3.44 -11.22
C MET A 51 2.21 -4.17 -12.31
N GLU A 52 1.81 -5.42 -12.04
CA GLU A 52 0.95 -6.14 -12.97
C GLU A 52 -0.46 -5.51 -13.01
N GLU A 53 -0.94 -5.19 -14.22
CA GLU A 53 -2.15 -4.38 -14.43
C GLU A 53 -3.45 -5.03 -13.94
N LYS A 54 -3.56 -6.36 -13.97
CA LYS A 54 -4.77 -7.07 -13.47
C LYS A 54 -4.80 -7.07 -11.95
N GLU A 55 -3.67 -7.30 -11.30
CA GLU A 55 -3.48 -7.23 -9.85
C GLU A 55 -3.73 -5.81 -9.34
N LYS A 56 -3.26 -4.79 -10.08
CA LYS A 56 -3.56 -3.38 -9.79
C LYS A 56 -5.06 -3.09 -9.82
N ARG A 57 -5.77 -3.54 -10.86
CA ARG A 57 -7.23 -3.37 -10.96
C ARG A 57 -7.98 -4.14 -9.88
N ALA A 58 -7.56 -5.38 -9.61
CA ALA A 58 -8.11 -6.20 -8.55
C ALA A 58 -7.91 -5.54 -7.18
N LEU A 59 -6.74 -4.93 -6.95
CA LEU A 59 -6.41 -4.24 -5.70
C LEU A 59 -7.38 -3.07 -5.48
N TYR A 60 -7.57 -2.21 -6.48
CA TYR A 60 -8.51 -1.09 -6.34
C TYR A 60 -9.95 -1.57 -6.13
N ALA A 61 -10.39 -2.58 -6.88
CA ALA A 61 -11.74 -3.13 -6.74
C ALA A 61 -11.95 -3.81 -5.37
N ALA A 62 -10.93 -4.47 -4.84
CA ALA A 62 -10.95 -5.05 -3.50
C ALA A 62 -11.04 -3.94 -2.44
N ILE A 63 -10.20 -2.90 -2.51
CA ILE A 63 -10.25 -1.76 -1.58
C ILE A 63 -11.60 -1.05 -1.64
N GLU A 64 -12.13 -0.78 -2.84
CA GLU A 64 -13.43 -0.13 -3.03
C GLU A 64 -14.56 -0.88 -2.31
N SER A 65 -14.51 -2.21 -2.30
CA SER A 65 -15.50 -3.06 -1.63
C SER A 65 -15.53 -2.92 -0.10
N PHE A 66 -14.44 -2.40 0.49
CA PHE A 66 -14.35 -2.17 1.93
C PHE A 66 -14.43 -0.70 2.33
N VAL A 67 -14.00 0.25 1.50
CA VAL A 67 -13.81 1.65 1.92
C VAL A 67 -15.00 2.54 1.63
N ARG A 68 -15.48 2.55 0.38
CA ARG A 68 -16.68 3.25 -0.10
C ARG A 68 -16.84 2.98 -1.59
N LYS A 69 -18.08 2.88 -2.07
CA LYS A 69 -18.38 2.97 -3.50
C LYS A 69 -17.87 4.28 -4.10
N GLY A 70 -17.19 4.20 -5.24
CA GLY A 70 -16.61 5.35 -5.92
C GLY A 70 -15.32 5.87 -5.29
N TRP A 71 -14.65 5.08 -4.46
CA TRP A 71 -13.28 5.41 -4.04
C TRP A 71 -12.34 5.40 -5.26
N ASN A 72 -11.76 6.55 -5.58
CA ASN A 72 -10.91 6.73 -6.77
C ASN A 72 -9.45 6.36 -6.48
N GLY A 73 -9.18 5.06 -6.33
CA GLY A 73 -7.83 4.56 -6.06
C GLY A 73 -6.82 4.88 -7.16
N SER A 74 -7.21 4.70 -8.43
CA SER A 74 -6.32 4.89 -9.57
C SER A 74 -5.86 6.34 -9.78
N GLY A 75 -6.70 7.32 -9.43
CA GLY A 75 -6.33 8.72 -9.52
C GLY A 75 -5.45 9.19 -8.36
N LEU A 76 -5.62 8.60 -7.17
CA LEU A 76 -4.86 8.96 -5.97
C LEU A 76 -3.51 8.25 -5.88
N PHE A 77 -3.46 7.00 -6.36
CA PHE A 77 -2.31 6.12 -6.24
C PHE A 77 -2.05 5.46 -7.60
N PRO A 78 -1.60 6.23 -8.61
CA PRO A 78 -1.38 5.71 -9.96
C PRO A 78 -0.34 4.58 -9.99
N ASP A 79 0.54 4.50 -8.99
CA ASP A 79 1.48 3.40 -8.80
C ASP A 79 1.54 3.01 -7.31
N PRO A 80 0.70 2.05 -6.86
CA PRO A 80 0.54 1.73 -5.45
C PRO A 80 1.65 0.83 -4.87
N CYS A 81 2.53 0.31 -5.72
CA CYS A 81 3.66 -0.53 -5.30
C CYS A 81 5.03 0.11 -5.52
N GLY A 82 5.13 1.18 -6.31
CA GLY A 82 6.33 2.01 -6.42
C GLY A 82 6.14 3.37 -5.79
N GLN A 83 5.96 4.41 -6.62
CA GLN A 83 6.13 5.81 -6.20
C GLN A 83 5.01 6.36 -5.31
N THR A 84 3.80 5.79 -5.38
CA THR A 84 2.62 6.29 -4.65
C THR A 84 2.01 5.21 -3.76
N PRO A 85 2.72 4.73 -2.73
CA PRO A 85 2.28 3.61 -1.91
C PRO A 85 1.00 3.92 -1.12
N ILE A 86 0.11 2.93 -1.05
CA ILE A 86 -1.12 3.02 -0.26
C ILE A 86 -0.82 2.58 1.18
N GLN A 87 -1.20 3.38 2.18
CA GLN A 87 -1.06 2.95 3.57
C GLN A 87 -1.88 1.70 3.87
N GLY A 88 -1.23 0.71 4.46
CA GLY A 88 -1.82 -0.59 4.74
C GLY A 88 -1.67 -1.60 3.59
N VAL A 89 -1.16 -1.19 2.43
CA VAL A 89 -0.78 -2.10 1.34
C VAL A 89 0.73 -2.27 1.31
N SER A 90 1.21 -3.49 1.12
CA SER A 90 2.63 -3.76 0.86
C SER A 90 2.76 -4.71 -0.31
N CYS A 91 3.81 -4.52 -1.09
CA CYS A 91 4.05 -5.26 -2.32
C CYS A 91 5.40 -5.99 -2.28
N ASP A 92 5.45 -7.15 -2.92
CA ASP A 92 6.68 -7.91 -3.14
C ASP A 92 6.91 -8.09 -4.64
N LEU A 93 8.19 -8.16 -5.01
CA LEU A 93 8.61 -8.37 -6.39
C LEU A 93 8.62 -9.87 -6.70
N PHE A 94 7.92 -10.26 -7.77
CA PHE A 94 7.96 -11.62 -8.30
C PHE A 94 8.19 -11.57 -9.80
N ASN A 95 9.22 -12.26 -10.29
CA ASN A 95 9.54 -12.35 -11.72
C ASN A 95 9.65 -10.99 -12.41
N GLY A 96 10.15 -9.96 -11.71
CA GLY A 96 10.29 -8.61 -12.25
C GLY A 96 8.99 -7.80 -12.31
N LEU A 97 7.92 -8.22 -11.63
CA LEU A 97 6.68 -7.45 -11.50
C LEU A 97 6.30 -7.30 -10.02
N TRP A 98 5.76 -6.14 -9.63
CA TRP A 98 5.24 -5.94 -8.28
C TRP A 98 3.86 -6.56 -8.12
N TYR A 99 3.66 -7.21 -6.98
CA TYR A 99 2.39 -7.76 -6.57
C TYR A 99 2.04 -7.33 -5.15
N PRO A 100 0.78 -6.96 -4.86
CA PRO A 100 0.35 -6.69 -3.50
C PRO A 100 0.31 -8.00 -2.71
N THR A 101 1.02 -8.05 -1.59
CA THR A 101 1.12 -9.25 -0.74
C THR A 101 0.53 -9.06 0.64
N VAL A 102 0.40 -7.81 1.09
CA VAL A 102 -0.26 -7.45 2.35
C VAL A 102 -1.29 -6.38 2.08
N MET A 103 -2.49 -6.54 2.63
CA MET A 103 -3.52 -5.51 2.63
C MET A 103 -4.16 -5.40 4.02
N SER A 104 -4.21 -4.18 4.54
CA SER A 104 -4.75 -3.85 5.86
C SER A 104 -5.78 -2.73 5.70
N ILE A 105 -7.00 -2.98 6.16
CA ILE A 105 -8.12 -2.03 6.08
C ILE A 105 -8.57 -1.65 7.50
N GLY A 106 -8.91 -0.38 7.71
CA GLY A 106 -9.33 0.16 9.00
C GLY A 106 -8.35 1.19 9.57
N PRO A 107 -8.68 1.82 10.71
CA PRO A 107 -7.90 2.92 11.28
C PRO A 107 -6.61 2.41 11.96
N VAL A 108 -5.60 2.06 11.16
CA VAL A 108 -4.27 1.63 11.64
C VAL A 108 -3.36 2.83 11.90
N LEU A 109 -3.43 3.81 10.99
CA LEU A 109 -2.63 5.03 10.85
C LEU A 109 -3.53 6.18 10.35
N ASP A 110 -3.05 7.42 10.41
CA ASP A 110 -3.85 8.63 10.13
C ASP A 110 -4.41 8.70 8.69
N ASN A 111 -3.77 8.08 7.70
CA ASN A 111 -4.25 8.03 6.30
C ASN A 111 -4.72 6.64 5.88
N SER A 112 -5.16 5.82 6.84
CA SER A 112 -5.61 4.47 6.52
C SER A 112 -6.92 4.45 5.76
N LEU A 113 -7.09 3.39 5.00
CA LEU A 113 -8.32 3.05 4.30
C LEU A 113 -9.44 2.78 5.31
N GLN A 114 -10.31 3.77 5.54
CA GLN A 114 -11.41 3.67 6.49
C GLN A 114 -12.53 2.78 5.93
N CYS A 115 -13.01 1.82 6.73
CA CYS A 115 -14.03 0.90 6.27
C CYS A 115 -15.40 1.60 6.18
N ALA A 116 -16.14 1.33 5.11
CA ALA A 116 -17.53 1.73 4.97
C ALA A 116 -18.43 0.93 5.93
N LEU A 117 -19.60 1.51 6.22
CA LEU A 117 -20.67 0.81 6.94
C LEU A 117 -21.22 -0.39 6.17
N ASP A 118 -21.15 -0.36 4.84
CA ASP A 118 -21.55 -1.45 3.93
C ASP A 118 -20.36 -2.25 3.38
N ALA A 119 -19.22 -2.20 4.07
CA ALA A 119 -18.03 -2.98 3.72
C ALA A 119 -18.40 -4.47 3.54
N LYS A 120 -17.95 -5.07 2.44
CA LYS A 120 -18.28 -6.46 2.11
C LYS A 120 -17.13 -7.12 1.36
N PHE A 121 -17.02 -8.43 1.53
CA PHE A 121 -16.09 -9.22 0.75
C PHE A 121 -16.56 -9.31 -0.71
N SER A 122 -15.80 -8.71 -1.61
CA SER A 122 -16.00 -8.83 -3.05
C SER A 122 -15.24 -10.03 -3.61
N PRO A 123 -15.77 -10.72 -4.66
CA PRO A 123 -15.01 -11.73 -5.39
C PRO A 123 -13.66 -11.23 -5.92
N GLN A 124 -13.54 -9.93 -6.20
CA GLN A 124 -12.32 -9.29 -6.69
C GLN A 124 -11.14 -9.39 -5.71
N LEU A 125 -11.42 -9.57 -4.42
CA LEU A 125 -10.37 -9.84 -3.42
C LEU A 125 -9.59 -11.12 -3.76
N PHE A 126 -10.24 -12.12 -4.35
CA PHE A 126 -9.62 -13.39 -4.72
C PHE A 126 -8.86 -13.34 -6.04
N ASP A 127 -8.98 -12.23 -6.80
CA ASP A 127 -8.19 -12.00 -8.01
C ASP A 127 -6.74 -11.57 -7.67
N LEU A 128 -6.48 -11.18 -6.41
CA LEU A 128 -5.14 -10.88 -5.87
C LEU A 128 -4.38 -12.17 -5.58
N ARG A 129 -3.63 -12.69 -6.56
CA ARG A 129 -3.08 -14.06 -6.49
C ARG A 129 -1.90 -14.21 -5.55
N ARG A 130 -1.25 -13.10 -5.20
CA ARG A 130 -0.06 -13.07 -4.34
C ARG A 130 -0.35 -12.53 -2.95
N LEU A 131 -1.62 -12.25 -2.62
CA LEU A 131 -2.00 -11.76 -1.30
C LEU A 131 -1.73 -12.85 -0.25
N LYS A 132 -0.80 -12.55 0.66
CA LYS A 132 -0.38 -13.43 1.77
C LYS A 132 -1.11 -13.09 3.06
N SER A 133 -1.38 -11.80 3.27
CA SER A 133 -1.98 -11.30 4.51
C SER A 133 -3.07 -10.29 4.19
N LEU A 134 -4.23 -10.50 4.80
CA LEU A 134 -5.36 -9.60 4.78
C LEU A 134 -5.81 -9.33 6.21
N SER A 135 -5.83 -8.07 6.63
CA SER A 135 -6.24 -7.69 7.98
C SER A 135 -7.30 -6.59 7.96
N PHE A 136 -8.21 -6.66 8.94
CA PHE A 136 -9.28 -5.69 9.14
C PHE A 136 -9.24 -5.20 10.58
N TYR A 137 -9.17 -3.88 10.75
CA TYR A 137 -9.18 -3.23 12.04
C TYR A 137 -10.48 -2.47 12.21
N ALA A 138 -11.26 -2.80 13.23
CA ALA A 138 -12.53 -2.13 13.56
C ALA A 138 -13.56 -2.01 12.40
N CYS A 139 -13.44 -2.76 11.31
CA CYS A 139 -14.37 -2.68 10.17
C CYS A 139 -15.73 -3.32 10.43
N PHE A 140 -15.77 -4.39 11.23
CA PHE A 140 -16.96 -5.21 11.44
C PHE A 140 -17.29 -5.27 12.93
N PRO A 141 -17.78 -4.17 13.53
CA PRO A 141 -18.17 -4.18 14.93
C PRO A 141 -19.31 -5.19 15.10
N ALA A 142 -19.19 -6.03 16.13
CA ALA A 142 -20.28 -6.92 16.51
C ALA A 142 -21.50 -6.06 16.85
N THR A 143 -22.56 -6.17 16.07
CA THR A 143 -23.88 -5.72 16.50
C THR A 143 -24.26 -6.64 17.66
N ASN A 144 -24.07 -6.20 18.90
CA ASN A 144 -24.79 -6.78 20.02
C ASN A 144 -26.24 -6.33 19.85
N PRO A 145 -27.18 -7.20 19.44
CA PRO A 145 -28.58 -6.84 19.57
C PRO A 145 -28.85 -6.78 21.07
N THR A 146 -28.78 -5.59 21.66
CA THR A 146 -29.42 -5.39 22.97
C THR A 146 -30.86 -5.84 22.78
N PRO A 147 -31.36 -6.86 23.51
CA PRO A 147 -32.75 -7.22 23.41
C PRO A 147 -33.55 -5.96 23.73
N LYS A 148 -34.33 -5.47 22.76
CA LYS A 148 -35.29 -4.40 23.02
C LYS A 148 -36.31 -5.01 23.98
N VAL A 149 -36.10 -4.82 25.29
CA VAL A 149 -37.11 -5.05 26.30
C VAL A 149 -38.14 -3.94 26.14
N ASN A 150 -38.96 -4.05 25.11
CA ASN A 150 -40.27 -3.41 25.08
C ASN A 150 -41.22 -4.38 25.77
N GLY A 151 -41.76 -3.93 26.90
CA GLY A 151 -42.61 -4.73 27.79
C GLY A 151 -43.76 -5.40 27.04
N GLY A 152 -43.98 -6.67 27.36
CA GLY A 152 -45.05 -7.48 26.80
C GLY A 152 -44.71 -8.95 26.95
N SER A 153 -45.12 -9.53 28.07
CA SER A 153 -45.02 -10.95 28.41
C SER A 153 -45.24 -11.85 27.20
N ASN A 154 -44.24 -12.65 26.83
CA ASN A 154 -44.43 -13.97 26.29
C ASN A 154 -43.20 -14.82 26.60
N VAL A 155 -43.44 -15.85 27.40
CA VAL A 155 -42.52 -16.95 27.68
C VAL A 155 -42.07 -17.55 26.35
N PHE A 156 -40.89 -17.17 25.86
CA PHE A 156 -40.26 -17.87 24.75
C PHE A 156 -39.41 -19.00 25.32
N ARG A 157 -40.02 -20.18 25.32
CA ARG A 157 -39.41 -21.45 25.72
C ARG A 157 -38.17 -21.68 24.88
N THR A 158 -37.00 -21.66 25.51
CA THR A 158 -35.72 -22.05 24.90
C THR A 158 -35.78 -23.51 24.49
N THR A 159 -36.14 -23.78 23.23
CA THR A 159 -35.81 -25.07 22.62
C THR A 159 -34.37 -24.99 22.16
N ARG A 160 -33.46 -25.59 22.94
CA ARG A 160 -32.10 -25.87 22.50
C ARG A 160 -32.18 -26.67 21.20
N LEU A 161 -31.63 -26.16 20.11
CA LEU A 161 -31.23 -27.01 18.98
C LEU A 161 -29.72 -27.20 19.06
N ILE A 162 -29.37 -28.39 19.54
CA ILE A 162 -28.07 -29.04 19.46
C ILE A 162 -27.70 -29.16 17.97
N PRO A 163 -26.44 -28.93 17.57
CA PRO A 163 -26.01 -29.08 16.19
C PRO A 163 -25.97 -30.58 15.85
N THR A 164 -26.66 -30.99 14.79
CA THR A 164 -26.42 -32.29 14.16
C THR A 164 -25.60 -32.09 12.89
N SER A 165 -24.48 -32.81 12.86
CA SER A 165 -23.55 -32.86 11.75
C SER A 165 -24.17 -33.55 10.53
N SER A 166 -23.60 -33.19 9.37
CA SER A 166 -23.24 -34.12 8.30
C SER A 166 -24.30 -34.59 7.30
N SER A 167 -23.89 -34.47 6.03
CA SER A 167 -24.01 -35.47 4.96
C SER A 167 -24.89 -35.10 3.77
N THR A 168 -24.18 -34.64 2.74
CA THR A 168 -24.24 -35.06 1.32
C THR A 168 -25.47 -35.84 0.88
N ASN A 169 -26.14 -35.38 -0.18
CA ASN A 169 -26.94 -36.28 -1.02
C ASN A 169 -26.67 -36.03 -2.52
N VAL A 170 -26.12 -37.07 -3.12
CA VAL A 170 -25.96 -37.31 -4.56
C VAL A 170 -27.34 -37.43 -5.18
N ARG A 171 -27.59 -36.68 -6.26
CA ARG A 171 -28.84 -36.74 -7.03
C ARG A 171 -28.71 -37.77 -8.15
N THR A 172 -29.26 -38.97 -7.96
CA THR A 172 -29.50 -39.93 -9.05
C THR A 172 -30.76 -39.54 -9.82
N HIS A 173 -30.61 -39.26 -11.12
CA HIS A 173 -31.72 -39.05 -12.05
C HIS A 173 -32.10 -40.40 -12.68
N LYS A 174 -33.37 -40.79 -12.58
CA LYS A 174 -33.93 -41.95 -13.27
C LYS A 174 -35.16 -41.51 -14.06
N ARG A 175 -35.02 -41.45 -15.38
CA ARG A 175 -36.05 -41.82 -16.37
C ARG A 175 -35.40 -41.96 -17.73
#